data_AF-A0A8J5JPH0-F1
#
_entry.id   AF-A0A8J5JPH0-F1
#
_cell.length_a   1.000
_cell.length_b   1.000
_cell.length_c   1.000
_cell.angle_alpha   90.00
_cell.angle_beta   90.00
_cell.angle_gamma   90.00
#
_symmetry.space_group_name_H-M   'P 1'
#
loop_
_entity.id
_entity.type
_entity.pdbx_description
1 polymer ?
#
loop_
_entity_poly.entity_id
_entity_poly.type
_entity_poly.pdbx_seq_one_letter_code
_entity_poly.pdbx_strand_id
1 'polypeptide(L)'
;MAFFWNRKESTLHSSTSDCKGPGKSRALPVFHAITGCDTVSVFAGHSKKAAWATWNAFPEVTTAFLSLASTPSELPDGVLSTLERFIVPLYDRTSTCCDVNVLRKKLFSRKSRSLEDLPPTRAALKQHIKRAAYQAGHIWGQAEIAFVSLPSPCDWGWMKSGDELEQLWTTLSEVSKSCHELISCGCRKHYGGKCRCKKNCT
;
A
#
# COMPACT_ATOMS: atom_id res chain seq x y z
N MET A 1 -17.34 -23.37 -5.50
CA MET A 1 -16.14 -23.97 -4.88
C MET A 1 -16.04 -23.45 -3.46
N ALA A 2 -16.24 -24.33 -2.48
CA ALA A 2 -16.24 -23.98 -1.07
C ALA A 2 -14.80 -23.80 -0.58
N PHE A 3 -14.47 -22.61 -0.09
CA PHE A 3 -13.20 -22.38 0.60
C PHE A 3 -13.41 -22.43 2.10
N PHE A 4 -12.78 -23.44 2.69
CA PHE A 4 -12.74 -23.69 4.13
C PHE A 4 -12.09 -22.51 4.85
N TRP A 5 -12.80 -21.99 5.84
CA TRP A 5 -12.31 -21.02 6.81
C TRP A 5 -11.19 -21.62 7.65
N ASN A 6 -10.00 -21.02 7.63
CA ASN A 6 -8.99 -21.27 8.66
C ASN A 6 -8.82 -20.01 9.50
N ARG A 7 -9.64 -19.95 10.55
CA ARG A 7 -9.70 -18.91 11.57
C ARG A 7 -8.46 -19.00 12.47
N LYS A 8 -7.55 -18.04 12.37
CA LYS A 8 -6.77 -17.58 13.53
C LYS A 8 -7.36 -16.25 13.97
N GLU A 9 -8.36 -16.35 14.84
CA GLU A 9 -8.94 -15.22 15.54
C GLU A 9 -7.86 -14.63 16.45
N SER A 10 -7.23 -13.53 16.06
CA SER A 10 -6.42 -12.73 16.98
C SER A 10 -7.36 -11.79 17.72
N THR A 11 -7.80 -12.21 18.90
CA THR A 11 -8.50 -11.41 19.90
C THR A 11 -7.67 -10.18 20.25
N LEU A 12 -7.97 -9.05 19.60
CA LEU A 12 -7.39 -7.73 19.91
C LEU A 12 -8.44 -6.74 20.44
N HIS A 13 -9.71 -7.12 20.49
CA HIS A 13 -10.78 -6.29 21.04
C HIS A 13 -10.97 -6.60 22.53
N SER A 14 -10.24 -5.90 23.40
CA SER A 14 -10.71 -5.39 24.72
C SER A 14 -9.61 -5.05 25.73
N SER A 15 -8.32 -5.33 25.49
CA SER A 15 -7.31 -5.21 26.57
C SER A 15 -6.11 -4.29 26.33
N THR A 16 -6.07 -3.46 25.27
CA THR A 16 -4.87 -2.63 24.96
C THR A 16 -5.03 -1.12 25.09
N SER A 17 -6.13 -0.64 25.69
CA SER A 17 -6.37 0.78 25.95
C SER A 17 -5.33 1.38 26.92
N ASP A 18 -5.05 0.68 28.02
CA ASP A 18 -4.47 1.32 29.21
C ASP A 18 -2.94 1.47 29.18
N CYS A 19 -2.25 0.85 28.22
CA CYS A 19 -0.79 0.95 28.09
C CYS A 19 -0.31 1.80 26.90
N LYS A 20 -1.23 2.31 26.08
CA LYS A 20 -0.93 3.06 24.86
C LYS A 20 -1.56 4.45 24.98
N GLY A 21 -0.75 5.50 24.95
CA GLY A 21 -1.27 6.87 25.03
C GLY A 21 -2.43 7.10 24.05
N PRO A 22 -3.39 7.99 24.39
CA PRO A 22 -4.71 8.06 23.74
C PRO A 22 -4.66 8.21 22.21
N GLY A 23 -3.63 8.89 21.69
CA GLY A 23 -3.42 9.02 20.24
C GLY A 23 -3.11 7.70 19.53
N LYS A 24 -2.25 6.84 20.11
CA LYS A 24 -1.91 5.54 19.49
C LYS A 24 -3.10 4.60 19.48
N SER A 25 -3.87 4.54 20.57
CA SER A 25 -5.06 3.70 20.66
C SER A 25 -6.09 4.04 19.58
N ARG A 26 -6.36 5.34 19.38
CA ARG A 26 -7.26 5.83 18.31
C ARG A 26 -6.72 5.61 16.90
N ALA A 27 -5.40 5.54 16.72
CA ALA A 27 -4.75 5.30 15.44
C ALA A 27 -4.65 3.81 15.06
N LEU A 28 -4.95 2.88 15.98
CA LEU A 28 -4.85 1.43 15.74
C LEU A 28 -5.66 0.92 14.53
N PRO A 29 -6.91 1.38 14.28
CA PRO A 29 -7.67 0.93 13.12
C PRO A 29 -6.95 1.24 11.80
N VAL A 30 -6.41 2.45 11.67
CA VAL A 30 -5.65 2.85 10.48
C VAL A 30 -4.35 2.07 10.35
N PHE A 31 -3.62 1.89 11.45
CA PHE A 31 -2.42 1.05 11.46
C PHE A 31 -2.74 -0.39 11.01
N HIS A 32 -3.84 -0.96 11.49
CA HIS A 32 -4.28 -2.30 11.12
C HIS A 32 -4.61 -2.38 9.62
N ALA A 33 -5.36 -1.42 9.08
CA ALA A 33 -5.70 -1.37 7.66
C ALA A 33 -4.46 -1.18 6.76
N ILE A 34 -3.58 -0.22 7.08
CA ILE A 34 -2.34 0.04 6.30
C ILE A 34 -1.39 -1.17 6.32
N THR A 35 -1.31 -1.88 7.44
CA THR A 35 -0.44 -3.06 7.53
C THR A 35 -1.10 -4.35 7.02
N GLY A 36 -2.27 -4.24 6.41
CA GLY A 36 -3.03 -5.30 5.77
C GLY A 36 -4.17 -5.85 6.64
N CYS A 37 -5.36 -5.92 6.05
CA CYS A 37 -6.58 -6.54 6.58
C CYS A 37 -7.34 -7.25 5.45
N ASP A 38 -8.58 -7.66 5.67
CA ASP A 38 -9.35 -8.42 4.67
C ASP A 38 -9.61 -7.63 3.37
N THR A 39 -9.73 -6.31 3.46
CA THR A 39 -10.04 -5.44 2.31
C THR A 39 -8.86 -4.61 1.81
N VAL A 40 -7.73 -4.63 2.53
CA VAL A 40 -6.53 -3.85 2.21
C VAL A 40 -5.33 -4.79 2.18
N SER A 41 -4.61 -4.79 1.05
CA SER A 41 -3.44 -5.64 0.82
C SER A 41 -2.36 -5.48 1.91
N VAL A 42 -1.50 -6.49 2.07
CA VAL A 42 -0.33 -6.42 2.95
C VAL A 42 0.94 -6.05 2.17
N PHE A 43 1.95 -5.48 2.85
CA PHE A 43 3.29 -5.34 2.30
C PHE A 43 4.04 -6.68 2.38
N ALA A 44 4.41 -7.25 1.23
CA ALA A 44 5.10 -8.54 1.15
C ALA A 44 6.39 -8.55 2.00
N GLY A 45 6.66 -9.68 2.67
CA GLY A 45 7.86 -9.84 3.51
C GLY A 45 7.87 -9.02 4.82
N HIS A 46 6.82 -8.27 5.14
CA HIS A 46 6.78 -7.41 6.32
C HIS A 46 5.64 -7.75 7.28
N SER A 47 5.98 -7.89 8.56
CA SER A 47 5.01 -8.20 9.62
C SER A 47 4.46 -6.94 10.30
N LYS A 48 3.25 -7.04 10.86
CA LYS A 48 2.69 -6.00 11.74
C LYS A 48 3.61 -5.69 12.92
N LYS A 49 4.37 -6.68 13.43
CA LYS A 49 5.38 -6.48 14.48
C LYS A 49 6.51 -5.56 14.02
N ALA A 50 7.02 -5.74 12.80
CA ALA A 50 8.04 -4.86 12.23
C ALA A 50 7.49 -3.45 12.02
N ALA A 51 6.28 -3.32 11.45
CA ALA A 51 5.60 -2.04 11.27
C ALA A 51 5.33 -1.32 12.60
N TRP A 52 4.96 -2.06 13.65
CA TRP A 52 4.78 -1.52 15.00
C TRP A 52 6.09 -0.97 15.58
N ALA A 53 7.21 -1.70 15.39
CA ALA A 53 8.52 -1.22 15.81
C ALA A 53 8.90 0.08 15.08
N THR A 54 8.63 0.17 13.77
CA THR A 54 8.83 1.41 13.00
C THR A 54 7.97 2.55 13.53
N TRP A 55 6.70 2.30 13.88
CA TRP A 55 5.84 3.32 14.47
C TRP A 55 6.34 3.78 15.85
N ASN A 56 6.89 2.89 16.67
CA ASN A 56 7.52 3.30 17.94
C ASN A 56 8.74 4.19 17.72
N ALA A 57 9.52 3.95 16.67
CA ALA A 57 10.68 4.76 16.32
C ALA A 57 10.33 6.08 15.59
N PHE A 58 9.13 6.18 15.00
CA PHE A 58 8.65 7.36 14.26
C PHE A 58 7.23 7.74 14.72
N PRO A 59 7.08 8.29 15.94
CA PRO A 59 5.77 8.60 16.54
C PRO A 59 4.97 9.65 15.77
N GLU A 60 5.58 10.48 14.94
CA GLU A 60 4.96 11.53 14.13
C GLU A 60 3.92 10.97 13.14
N VAL A 61 4.06 9.70 12.73
CA VAL A 61 3.05 9.01 11.89
C VAL A 61 1.69 8.89 12.59
N THR A 62 1.64 9.02 13.92
CA THR A 62 0.38 8.99 14.68
C THR A 62 -0.58 10.08 14.20
N THR A 63 -0.09 11.30 13.94
CA THR A 63 -0.93 12.40 13.44
C THR A 63 -1.48 12.08 12.05
N ALA A 64 -0.68 11.48 11.18
CA ALA A 64 -1.14 11.02 9.88
C ALA A 64 -2.21 9.93 10.01
N PHE A 65 -2.01 8.93 10.88
CA PHE A 65 -3.04 7.92 11.14
C PHE A 65 -4.33 8.52 11.70
N LEU A 66 -4.25 9.47 12.64
CA LEU A 66 -5.44 10.14 13.17
C LEU A 66 -6.19 10.95 12.11
N SER A 67 -5.47 11.60 11.18
CA SER A 67 -6.11 12.32 10.06
C SER A 67 -6.88 11.38 9.13
N LEU A 68 -6.37 10.17 8.90
CA LEU A 68 -7.06 9.15 8.11
C LEU A 68 -8.24 8.52 8.85
N ALA A 69 -8.17 8.43 10.17
CA ALA A 69 -9.25 7.93 11.02
C ALA A 69 -10.43 8.91 11.11
N SER A 70 -10.21 10.19 10.80
CA SER A 70 -11.21 11.26 10.94
C SER A 70 -12.12 11.42 9.72
N THR A 71 -12.37 10.33 8.98
CA THR A 71 -13.32 10.27 7.85
C THR A 71 -13.11 11.41 6.83
N PRO A 72 -11.87 11.62 6.33
CA PRO A 72 -11.58 12.78 5.51
C PRO A 72 -12.29 12.67 4.14
N SER A 73 -12.69 13.79 3.53
CA SER A 73 -13.34 13.79 2.21
C SER A 73 -12.38 13.47 1.07
N GLU A 74 -11.09 13.71 1.28
CA GLU A 74 -9.99 13.41 0.37
C GLU A 74 -8.74 13.03 1.17
N LEU A 75 -7.67 12.61 0.50
CA LEU A 75 -6.44 12.26 1.21
C LEU A 75 -5.77 13.54 1.76
N PRO A 76 -5.62 13.71 3.08
CA PRO A 76 -5.10 14.97 3.64
C PRO A 76 -3.65 15.26 3.21
N ASP A 77 -3.33 16.55 3.14
CA ASP A 77 -2.01 17.02 2.74
C ASP A 77 -0.90 16.48 3.66
N GLY A 78 0.22 16.10 3.05
CA GLY A 78 1.39 15.59 3.77
C GLY A 78 1.26 14.16 4.33
N VAL A 79 0.06 13.56 4.36
CA VAL A 79 -0.15 12.18 4.84
C VAL A 79 0.64 11.19 4.00
N LEU A 80 0.59 11.32 2.67
CA LEU A 80 1.36 10.46 1.76
C LEU A 80 2.85 10.51 2.08
N SER A 81 3.43 11.71 2.16
CA SER A 81 4.86 11.89 2.46
C SER A 81 5.24 11.36 3.85
N THR A 82 4.37 11.52 4.84
CA THR A 82 4.58 10.97 6.19
C THR A 82 4.56 9.44 6.17
N LEU A 83 3.64 8.84 5.40
CA LEU A 83 3.56 7.40 5.27
C LEU A 83 4.69 6.83 4.40
N GLU A 84 5.20 7.55 3.41
CA GLU A 84 6.43 7.18 2.70
C GLU A 84 7.60 7.01 3.69
N ARG A 85 7.79 7.98 4.60
CA ARG A 85 8.80 7.90 5.67
C ARG A 85 8.58 6.74 6.63
N PHE A 86 7.34 6.37 6.90
CA PHE A 86 7.00 5.19 7.70
C PHE A 86 7.28 3.86 6.96
N ILE A 87 7.10 3.81 5.64
CA ILE A 87 7.29 2.60 4.84
C ILE A 87 8.77 2.34 4.51
N VAL A 88 9.59 3.37 4.29
CA VAL A 88 11.01 3.21 3.91
C VAL A 88 11.78 2.25 4.85
N PRO A 89 11.72 2.40 6.20
CA PRO A 89 12.47 1.54 7.11
C PRO A 89 11.99 0.09 7.14
N LEU A 90 10.80 -0.22 6.59
CA LEU A 90 10.36 -1.61 6.44
C LEU A 90 11.23 -2.35 5.43
N TYR A 91 11.62 -1.68 4.34
CA TYR A 91 12.39 -2.27 3.23
C TYR A 91 13.91 -2.06 3.39
N ASP A 92 14.35 -0.95 3.99
CA ASP A 92 15.76 -0.68 4.30
C ASP A 92 15.89 0.22 5.53
N ARG A 93 16.16 -0.40 6.70
CA ARG A 93 16.34 0.30 7.99
C ARG A 93 17.52 1.27 8.01
N THR A 94 18.47 1.10 7.09
CA THR A 94 19.68 1.95 7.01
C THR A 94 19.49 3.13 6.06
N SER A 95 18.35 3.18 5.37
CA SER A 95 18.06 4.21 4.39
C SER A 95 17.75 5.55 5.07
N THR A 96 18.38 6.61 4.56
CA THR A 96 18.06 8.00 4.90
C THR A 96 17.02 8.60 3.95
N CYS A 97 16.54 7.84 2.96
CA CYS A 97 15.53 8.30 2.01
C CYS A 97 14.17 8.49 2.70
N CYS A 98 13.42 9.49 2.27
CA CYS A 98 12.04 9.73 2.73
C CYS A 98 10.99 9.43 1.65
N ASP A 99 11.43 9.06 0.44
CA ASP A 99 10.60 8.83 -0.75
C ASP A 99 10.74 7.37 -1.19
N VAL A 100 9.61 6.69 -1.41
CA VAL A 100 9.60 5.26 -1.73
C VAL A 100 10.08 4.97 -3.15
N ASN A 101 9.94 5.89 -4.10
CA ASN A 101 10.47 5.72 -5.46
C ASN A 101 11.99 5.86 -5.47
N VAL A 102 12.55 6.81 -4.71
CA VAL A 102 14.01 6.94 -4.54
C VAL A 102 14.59 5.67 -3.92
N LEU A 103 13.95 5.16 -2.85
CA LEU A 103 14.35 3.88 -2.26
C LEU A 103 14.21 2.73 -3.26
N ARG A 104 13.08 2.67 -3.99
CA ARG A 104 12.81 1.64 -5.00
C ARG A 104 13.90 1.60 -6.05
N LYS A 105 14.29 2.76 -6.61
CA LYS A 105 15.37 2.88 -7.60
C LYS A 105 16.71 2.39 -7.04
N LYS A 106 17.04 2.80 -5.80
CA LYS A 106 18.28 2.38 -5.12
C LYS A 106 18.32 0.87 -4.91
N LEU A 107 17.22 0.28 -4.44
CA LEU A 107 17.12 -1.16 -4.20
C LEU A 107 17.09 -1.97 -5.49
N PHE A 108 16.43 -1.48 -6.53
CA PHE A 108 16.41 -2.11 -7.86
C PHE A 108 17.81 -2.20 -8.49
N SER A 109 18.68 -1.24 -8.18
CA SER A 109 20.05 -1.20 -8.72
C SER A 109 21.02 -2.17 -8.00
N ARG A 110 20.61 -2.78 -6.87
CA ARG A 110 21.42 -3.75 -6.13
C ARG A 110 21.18 -5.16 -6.73
N LYS A 111 22.24 -5.93 -6.98
CA LYS A 111 22.13 -7.32 -7.49
C LYS A 111 21.27 -8.18 -6.54
N SER A 112 20.48 -9.09 -7.10
CA SER A 112 19.78 -10.18 -6.40
C SER A 112 18.57 -9.81 -5.51
N ARG A 113 17.76 -8.81 -5.89
CA ARG A 113 16.46 -8.58 -5.23
C ARG A 113 15.30 -9.05 -6.11
N SER A 114 14.35 -9.77 -5.52
CA SER A 114 13.07 -10.06 -6.17
C SER A 114 12.24 -8.77 -6.25
N LEU A 115 11.23 -8.75 -7.12
CA LEU A 115 10.32 -7.59 -7.21
C LEU A 115 9.51 -7.38 -5.93
N GLU A 116 9.29 -8.45 -5.16
CA GLU A 116 8.60 -8.42 -3.87
C GLU A 116 9.44 -7.77 -2.77
N ASP A 117 10.77 -7.75 -2.91
CA ASP A 117 11.70 -7.09 -1.97
C ASP A 117 11.81 -5.57 -2.18
N LEU A 118 11.05 -5.02 -3.13
CA LEU A 118 11.04 -3.60 -3.46
C LEU A 118 9.83 -2.91 -2.84
N PRO A 119 9.98 -1.70 -2.28
CA PRO A 119 8.85 -0.91 -1.78
C PRO A 119 7.88 -0.62 -2.91
N PRO A 120 6.58 -0.45 -2.62
CA PRO A 120 5.60 -0.06 -3.64
C PRO A 120 6.03 1.24 -4.33
N THR A 121 5.57 1.45 -5.56
CA THR A 121 5.70 2.78 -6.17
C THR A 121 4.87 3.79 -5.37
N ARG A 122 5.23 5.07 -5.42
CA ARG A 122 4.47 6.13 -4.74
C ARG A 122 2.99 6.15 -5.18
N ALA A 123 2.73 5.88 -6.46
CA ALA A 123 1.37 5.77 -7.00
C ALA A 123 0.59 4.60 -6.40
N ALA A 124 1.21 3.42 -6.30
CA ALA A 124 0.57 2.25 -5.68
C ALA A 124 0.36 2.46 -4.17
N LEU A 125 1.34 3.04 -3.48
CA LEU A 125 1.24 3.39 -2.07
C LEU A 125 0.08 4.37 -1.82
N LYS A 126 -0.09 5.39 -2.67
CA LYS A 126 -1.22 6.33 -2.57
C LYS A 126 -2.57 5.61 -2.63
N GLN A 127 -2.76 4.68 -3.57
CA GLN A 127 -4.02 3.93 -3.67
C GLN A 127 -4.23 3.00 -2.47
N HIS A 128 -3.17 2.35 -2.00
CA HIS A 128 -3.22 1.54 -0.79
C HIS A 128 -3.61 2.36 0.46
N ILE A 129 -3.05 3.56 0.63
CA ILE A 129 -3.39 4.47 1.74
C ILE A 129 -4.85 4.91 1.65
N LYS A 130 -5.34 5.23 0.44
CA LYS A 130 -6.76 5.55 0.23
C LYS A 130 -7.66 4.40 0.69
N ARG A 131 -7.35 3.16 0.31
CA ARG A 131 -8.13 1.99 0.75
C ARG A 131 -8.11 1.84 2.27
N ALA A 132 -6.96 2.06 2.90
CA ALA A 132 -6.85 2.00 4.35
C ALA A 132 -7.65 3.11 5.05
N ALA A 133 -7.66 4.33 4.51
CA ALA A 133 -8.46 5.44 5.01
C ALA A 133 -9.97 5.16 4.90
N TYR A 134 -10.41 4.61 3.76
CA TYR A 134 -11.78 4.16 3.57
C TYR A 134 -12.19 3.11 4.60
N GLN A 135 -11.38 2.06 4.75
CA GLN A 135 -11.69 0.98 5.67
C GLN A 135 -11.70 1.45 7.13
N ALA A 136 -10.69 2.20 7.55
CA ALA A 136 -10.54 2.56 8.96
C ALA A 136 -11.36 3.79 9.37
N GLY A 137 -11.43 4.82 8.53
CA GLY A 137 -12.18 6.04 8.81
C GLY A 137 -13.65 5.89 8.47
N HIS A 138 -13.97 5.58 7.20
CA HIS A 138 -15.35 5.57 6.72
C HIS A 138 -16.14 4.33 7.16
N ILE A 139 -15.53 3.14 7.15
CA ILE A 139 -16.25 1.91 7.53
C ILE A 139 -16.19 1.70 9.05
N TRP A 140 -15.00 1.53 9.62
CA TRP A 140 -14.87 1.20 11.05
C TRP A 140 -15.10 2.41 11.96
N GLY A 141 -14.59 3.58 11.59
CA GLY A 141 -14.71 4.80 12.40
C GLY A 141 -16.13 5.33 12.54
N GLN A 142 -17.07 4.83 11.74
CA GLN A 142 -18.48 5.22 11.76
C GLN A 142 -19.41 4.08 12.20
N ALA A 143 -18.88 3.00 12.78
CA ALA A 143 -19.64 1.80 13.13
C ALA A 143 -20.79 2.03 14.13
N GLU A 144 -20.73 3.11 14.91
CA GLU A 144 -21.76 3.48 15.90
C GLU A 144 -22.88 4.36 15.30
N ILE A 145 -22.72 4.81 14.05
CA ILE A 145 -23.70 5.67 13.37
C ILE A 145 -24.71 4.78 12.65
N ALA A 146 -25.99 4.89 13.01
CA ALA A 146 -27.05 4.04 12.46
C ALA A 146 -27.23 4.17 10.93
N PHE A 147 -27.02 5.37 10.38
CA PHE A 147 -27.13 5.66 8.95
C PHE A 147 -25.92 6.46 8.49
N VAL A 148 -25.01 5.81 7.78
CA VAL A 148 -23.78 6.41 7.27
C VAL A 148 -23.92 6.69 5.78
N SER A 149 -23.59 7.92 5.37
CA SER A 149 -23.34 8.24 3.97
C SER A 149 -21.88 7.96 3.66
N LEU A 150 -21.62 6.94 2.83
CA LEU A 150 -20.28 6.55 2.44
C LEU A 150 -19.86 7.24 1.13
N PRO A 151 -18.61 7.72 1.01
CA PRO A 151 -18.12 8.19 -0.27
C PRO A 151 -17.98 7.03 -1.26
N SER A 152 -17.87 7.33 -2.55
CA SER A 152 -17.68 6.30 -3.57
C SER A 152 -16.36 5.56 -3.35
N PRO A 153 -16.33 4.21 -3.31
CA PRO A 153 -15.09 3.45 -3.26
C PRO A 153 -14.12 3.79 -4.40
N CYS A 154 -14.63 4.25 -5.55
CA CYS A 154 -13.78 4.64 -6.69
C CYS A 154 -12.87 5.84 -6.39
N ASP A 155 -13.29 6.73 -5.47
CA ASP A 155 -12.46 7.84 -5.02
C ASP A 155 -11.36 7.38 -4.04
N TRP A 156 -11.52 6.17 -3.51
CA TRP A 156 -10.71 5.61 -2.42
C TRP A 156 -9.85 4.40 -2.82
N GLY A 157 -9.51 4.28 -4.11
CA GLY A 157 -8.55 3.29 -4.58
C GLY A 157 -9.14 1.94 -4.93
N TRP A 158 -10.44 1.93 -5.25
CA TRP A 158 -11.10 0.90 -6.05
C TRP A 158 -11.44 1.43 -7.44
N MET A 159 -11.85 0.53 -8.33
CA MET A 159 -12.41 0.84 -9.63
C MET A 159 -13.55 -0.13 -9.93
N LYS A 160 -14.50 0.31 -10.75
CA LYS A 160 -15.56 -0.57 -11.24
C LYS A 160 -15.09 -1.36 -12.46
N SER A 161 -15.33 -2.66 -12.44
CA SER A 161 -15.11 -3.58 -13.54
C SER A 161 -16.45 -4.29 -13.80
N GLY A 162 -17.26 -3.71 -14.69
CA GLY A 162 -18.68 -4.07 -14.80
C GLY A 162 -19.44 -3.74 -13.51
N ASP A 163 -20.06 -4.76 -12.92
CA ASP A 163 -20.81 -4.67 -11.66
C ASP A 163 -19.95 -4.95 -10.42
N GLU A 164 -18.69 -5.35 -10.59
CA GLU A 164 -17.78 -5.67 -9.48
C GLU A 164 -16.85 -4.50 -9.15
N LEU A 165 -16.44 -4.44 -7.88
CA LEU A 165 -15.41 -3.52 -7.41
C LEU A 165 -14.08 -4.26 -7.34
N GLU A 166 -13.10 -3.76 -8.10
CA GLU A 166 -11.74 -4.25 -8.08
C GLU A 166 -10.80 -3.23 -7.43
N GLN A 167 -9.66 -3.69 -6.91
CA GLN A 167 -8.66 -2.80 -6.33
C GLN A 167 -7.92 -2.05 -7.44
N LEU A 168 -7.89 -0.71 -7.34
CA LEU A 168 -7.01 0.10 -8.17
C LEU A 168 -5.58 0.02 -7.62
N TRP A 169 -4.76 -0.85 -8.21
CA TRP A 169 -3.40 -1.11 -7.71
C TRP A 169 -2.44 0.05 -7.89
N THR A 170 -2.50 0.75 -9.03
CA THR A 170 -1.61 1.86 -9.37
C THR A 170 -2.25 2.71 -10.46
N THR A 171 -1.85 3.97 -10.56
CA THR A 171 -2.23 4.88 -11.66
C THR A 171 -1.14 5.02 -12.72
N LEU A 172 -0.02 4.30 -12.55
CA LEU A 172 1.04 4.24 -13.56
C LEU A 172 0.64 3.28 -14.67
N SER A 173 1.04 3.61 -15.90
CA SER A 173 0.93 2.70 -17.03
C SER A 173 1.78 1.45 -16.81
N GLU A 174 1.37 0.34 -17.41
CA GLU A 174 2.20 -0.85 -17.50
C GLU A 174 3.55 -0.52 -18.16
N VAL A 175 4.63 -1.10 -17.64
CA VAL A 175 5.99 -0.85 -18.15
C VAL A 175 6.09 -1.18 -19.64
N SER A 176 5.40 -2.23 -20.09
CA SER A 176 5.32 -2.63 -21.50
C SER A 176 4.73 -1.58 -22.43
N LYS A 177 3.93 -0.65 -21.88
CA LYS A 177 3.29 0.44 -22.63
C LYS A 177 4.10 1.74 -22.59
N SER A 178 5.06 1.86 -21.67
CA SER A 178 5.79 3.12 -21.43
C SER A 178 7.30 3.04 -21.64
N CYS A 179 7.90 1.85 -21.64
CA CYS A 179 9.36 1.67 -21.74
C CYS A 179 9.69 0.57 -22.75
N HIS A 180 9.68 0.91 -24.04
CA HIS A 180 10.02 -0.01 -25.13
C HIS A 180 11.46 -0.52 -25.04
N GLU A 181 12.36 0.27 -24.44
CA GLU A 181 13.78 -0.05 -24.26
C GLU A 181 14.02 -1.24 -23.32
N LEU A 182 13.06 -1.53 -22.44
CA LEU A 182 13.10 -2.68 -21.53
C LEU A 182 12.51 -3.95 -22.17
N ILE A 183 11.90 -3.83 -23.36
CA ILE A 183 11.36 -4.94 -24.14
C ILE A 183 12.51 -5.57 -24.92
N SER A 184 13.18 -6.54 -24.30
CA SER A 184 14.16 -7.37 -25.01
C SER A 184 13.49 -8.61 -25.59
N CYS A 185 13.76 -8.92 -26.87
CA CYS A 185 13.51 -10.26 -27.37
C CYS A 185 14.65 -11.18 -26.90
N GLY A 186 14.33 -12.40 -26.45
CA GLY A 186 15.31 -13.49 -26.30
C GLY A 186 15.92 -14.00 -27.62
N CYS A 187 15.78 -13.24 -28.70
CA CYS A 187 16.27 -13.53 -30.04
C CYS A 187 17.80 -13.41 -30.05
N ARG A 188 18.49 -14.54 -30.19
CA ARG A 188 19.96 -14.59 -30.08
C ARG A 188 20.73 -14.02 -31.27
N LYS A 189 20.07 -13.69 -32.39
CA LYS A 189 20.71 -13.19 -33.61
C LYS A 189 19.92 -12.02 -34.20
N HIS A 190 20.55 -10.84 -34.25
CA HIS A 190 19.99 -9.63 -34.87
C HIS A 190 20.14 -9.59 -36.40
N TYR A 191 20.76 -10.60 -37.00
CA TYR A 191 21.03 -10.64 -38.43
C TYR A 191 20.08 -11.61 -39.13
N GLY A 192 19.13 -11.06 -39.88
CA GLY A 192 18.29 -11.80 -40.82
C GLY A 192 16.80 -11.77 -40.51
N GLY A 193 16.13 -10.68 -40.93
CA GLY A 193 14.75 -10.60 -41.45
C GLY A 193 13.54 -11.24 -40.74
N LYS A 194 13.69 -12.15 -39.78
CA LYS A 194 12.61 -13.04 -39.27
C LYS A 194 12.37 -12.93 -37.76
N CYS A 195 12.86 -11.87 -37.11
CA CYS A 195 12.46 -11.57 -35.74
C CYS A 195 11.01 -11.06 -35.73
N ARG A 196 10.07 -11.87 -35.22
CA ARG A 196 8.65 -11.48 -35.09
C ARG A 196 8.43 -10.31 -34.13
N CYS A 197 9.44 -9.95 -33.32
CA CYS A 197 9.38 -8.83 -32.37
C CYS A 197 9.60 -7.45 -33.00
N LYS A 198 9.81 -7.37 -34.33
CA LYS A 198 10.01 -6.11 -35.07
C LYS A 198 8.92 -5.06 -34.86
N LYS A 199 7.71 -5.43 -34.44
CA LYS A 199 6.61 -4.48 -34.21
C LYS A 199 6.72 -3.70 -32.89
N ASN A 200 7.54 -4.13 -31.94
CA ASN A 200 7.58 -3.58 -30.57
C ASN A 200 8.97 -3.08 -30.13
N CYS A 201 9.97 -3.13 -31.00
CA CYS A 201 11.29 -2.51 -30.79
C CYS A 201 11.43 -1.36 -31.79
N THR A 202 11.01 -0.17 -31.38
CA THR A 202 11.35 1.12 -32.03
C THR A 202 12.18 1.92 -31.07
#